data_AF-A0A146KA61-F1
#
_entry.id   AF-A0A146KA61-F1
#
_cell.length_a   1.000
_cell.length_b   1.000
_cell.length_c   1.000
_cell.angle_alpha   90.00
_cell.angle_beta   90.00
_cell.angle_gamma   90.00
#
_symmetry.space_group_name_H-M   'P 1'
#
loop_
_entity.id
_entity.type
_entity.pdbx_description
1 polymer ?
#
loop_
_entity_poly.entity_id
_entity_poly.type
_entity_poly.pdbx_seq_one_letter_code
_entity_poly.pdbx_strand_id
1 'polypeptide(L)'
;MKVWIDTDAGIDDAMAIFMAFKFCNVVGISCTYGNCPQQMVLTNVTRLISVYKFQYPEFKIPKLCLSTSEPISTTLMKSMDETDVDCFHGKDGLGDVPDFETDNKIPILQIPLCDFLTEYKKSIGEDPEMKLITIGPMTSVQYLLSQNIKMNLVSMSCAFPDLFPTKCRGNMQTFGFPEAEHNIGC
;
A
#
# COMPACT_ATOMS: atom_id res chain seq x y z
N MET A 1 -16.83 -6.66 -6.90
CA MET A 1 -16.62 -5.30 -6.35
C MET A 1 -15.38 -4.70 -6.99
N LYS A 2 -15.46 -3.47 -7.52
CA LYS A 2 -14.30 -2.74 -8.09
C LYS A 2 -13.54 -2.08 -6.95
N VAL A 3 -12.22 -2.26 -6.91
CA VAL A 3 -11.37 -1.72 -5.84
C VAL A 3 -10.09 -1.11 -6.37
N TRP A 4 -9.65 -0.06 -5.70
CA TRP A 4 -8.30 0.50 -5.79
C TRP A 4 -7.59 0.26 -4.47
N ILE A 5 -6.34 -0.21 -4.50
CA ILE A 5 -5.57 -0.52 -3.28
C ILE A 5 -4.45 0.50 -3.14
N ASP A 6 -4.27 1.05 -1.95
CA ASP A 6 -3.13 1.89 -1.58
C ASP A 6 -2.35 1.21 -0.45
N THR A 7 -1.06 0.95 -0.66
CA THR A 7 -0.29 -0.05 0.11
C THR A 7 1.16 0.38 0.27
N ASP A 8 1.76 0.00 1.41
CA ASP A 8 3.20 0.09 1.65
C ASP A 8 3.91 -1.28 1.55
N ALA A 9 3.18 -2.30 1.08
CA ALA A 9 3.65 -3.61 0.66
C ALA A 9 4.47 -4.39 1.69
N GLY A 10 4.04 -4.34 2.96
CA GLY A 10 4.44 -5.29 3.99
C GLY A 10 4.01 -6.75 3.70
N ILE A 11 4.37 -7.65 4.62
CA ILE A 11 4.09 -9.09 4.55
C ILE A 11 2.58 -9.38 4.59
N ASP A 12 1.85 -8.70 5.47
CA ASP A 12 0.40 -8.78 5.60
C ASP A 12 -0.33 -8.12 4.43
N ASP A 13 0.20 -6.99 3.93
CA ASP A 13 -0.26 -6.35 2.70
C ASP A 13 -0.20 -7.30 1.50
N ALA A 14 0.87 -8.09 1.37
CA ALA A 14 0.99 -9.08 0.31
C ALA A 14 -0.15 -10.09 0.32
N MET A 15 -0.53 -10.57 1.51
CA MET A 15 -1.68 -11.47 1.67
C MET A 15 -2.99 -10.78 1.32
N ALA A 16 -3.19 -9.54 1.76
CA ALA A 16 -4.39 -8.74 1.42
C ALA A 16 -4.51 -8.52 -0.09
N ILE A 17 -3.41 -8.19 -0.76
CA ILE A 17 -3.34 -8.01 -2.22
C ILE A 17 -3.70 -9.31 -2.95
N PHE A 18 -3.13 -10.45 -2.55
CA PHE A 18 -3.48 -11.74 -3.17
C PHE A 18 -4.95 -12.12 -2.95
N MET A 19 -5.50 -11.87 -1.76
CA MET A 19 -6.93 -12.06 -1.53
C MET A 19 -7.77 -11.13 -2.41
N ALA A 20 -7.37 -9.86 -2.57
CA ALA A 20 -8.07 -8.93 -3.43
C ALA A 20 -8.02 -9.35 -4.91
N PHE A 21 -6.88 -9.85 -5.41
CA PHE A 21 -6.78 -10.39 -6.77
C PHE A 21 -7.71 -11.59 -7.01
N LYS A 22 -7.96 -12.39 -5.96
CA LYS A 22 -8.85 -13.55 -6.02
C LYS A 22 -10.33 -13.16 -6.01
N PHE A 23 -10.71 -12.21 -5.14
CA PHE A 23 -12.12 -11.98 -4.77
C PHE A 23 -12.67 -10.62 -5.23
N CYS A 24 -11.82 -9.72 -5.70
CA CYS A 24 -12.19 -8.38 -6.14
C CYS A 24 -11.75 -8.11 -7.58
N ASN A 25 -12.34 -7.09 -8.20
CA ASN A 25 -11.85 -6.52 -9.44
C ASN A 25 -10.90 -5.37 -9.08
N VAL A 26 -9.62 -5.70 -8.89
CA VAL A 26 -8.57 -4.71 -8.59
C VAL A 26 -8.21 -3.98 -9.87
N VAL A 27 -8.52 -2.69 -9.93
CA VAL A 27 -8.32 -1.87 -11.14
C VAL A 27 -7.08 -1.00 -11.08
N GLY A 28 -6.58 -0.74 -9.88
CA GLY A 28 -5.38 0.05 -9.64
C GLY A 28 -4.76 -0.27 -8.27
N ILE A 29 -3.44 -0.14 -8.22
CA ILE A 29 -2.65 -0.18 -6.99
C ILE A 29 -1.77 1.08 -6.97
N SER A 30 -1.80 1.81 -5.88
CA SER A 30 -0.88 2.91 -5.60
C SER A 30 0.10 2.52 -4.50
N CYS A 31 1.38 2.70 -4.78
CA CYS A 31 2.47 2.40 -3.84
C CYS A 31 2.78 3.66 -3.03
N THR A 32 2.59 3.60 -1.72
CA THR A 32 3.00 4.64 -0.77
C THR A 32 4.32 4.26 -0.09
N TYR A 33 4.79 5.05 0.87
CA TYR A 33 5.88 4.67 1.80
C TYR A 33 5.28 4.10 3.09
N GLY A 34 6.11 3.55 3.96
CA GLY A 34 5.71 3.13 5.31
C GLY A 34 6.73 2.14 5.85
N ASN A 35 6.35 0.86 5.84
CA ASN A 35 7.19 -0.29 6.19
C ASN A 35 8.55 -0.29 5.48
N CYS A 36 8.59 0.15 4.22
CA CYS A 36 9.82 0.41 3.50
C CYS A 36 9.68 1.65 2.58
N PRO A 37 10.80 2.17 2.03
CA PRO A 37 10.77 3.27 1.08
C PRO A 37 9.91 2.95 -0.15
N GLN A 38 9.20 3.96 -0.66
CA GLN A 38 8.23 3.80 -1.75
C GLN A 38 8.77 3.06 -2.99
N GLN A 39 10.05 3.22 -3.33
CA GLN A 39 10.66 2.51 -4.46
C GLN A 39 10.78 0.99 -4.21
N MET A 40 11.02 0.58 -2.96
CA MET A 40 10.98 -0.83 -2.56
C MET A 40 9.55 -1.35 -2.57
N VAL A 41 8.58 -0.56 -2.10
CA VAL A 41 7.15 -0.88 -2.18
C VAL A 41 6.74 -1.17 -3.63
N LEU A 42 7.13 -0.30 -4.58
CA LEU A 42 6.87 -0.52 -6.00
C LEU A 42 7.47 -1.84 -6.49
N THR A 43 8.70 -2.15 -6.07
CA THR A 43 9.38 -3.41 -6.40
C THR A 43 8.60 -4.60 -5.84
N ASN A 44 8.17 -4.54 -4.58
CA ASN A 44 7.42 -5.59 -3.90
C ASN A 44 6.05 -5.82 -4.53
N VAL A 45 5.24 -4.79 -4.75
CA VAL A 45 3.95 -4.90 -5.45
C VAL A 45 4.13 -5.53 -6.83
N THR A 46 5.18 -5.14 -7.54
CA THR A 46 5.48 -5.71 -8.85
C THR A 46 5.86 -7.19 -8.78
N ARG A 47 6.63 -7.60 -7.75
CA ARG A 47 6.93 -9.02 -7.47
C ARG A 47 5.63 -9.80 -7.22
N LEU A 48 4.72 -9.27 -6.39
CA LEU A 48 3.43 -9.90 -6.09
C LEU A 48 2.56 -10.06 -7.34
N ILE A 49 2.43 -9.01 -8.16
CA ILE A 49 1.70 -9.09 -9.44
C ILE A 49 2.32 -10.15 -10.35
N SER A 50 3.64 -10.20 -10.44
CA SER A 50 4.37 -11.16 -11.27
C SER A 50 4.09 -12.61 -10.85
N VAL A 51 4.17 -12.89 -9.56
CA VAL A 51 3.87 -14.23 -9.00
C VAL A 51 2.43 -14.63 -9.30
N TYR A 52 1.47 -13.72 -9.07
CA TYR A 52 0.06 -14.03 -9.30
C TYR A 52 -0.26 -14.23 -10.79
N LYS A 53 0.30 -13.40 -11.67
CA LYS A 53 0.14 -13.51 -13.13
C LYS A 53 0.77 -14.80 -13.68
N PHE A 54 1.92 -15.22 -13.15
CA PHE A 54 2.54 -16.48 -13.51
C PHE A 54 1.63 -17.67 -13.16
N GLN A 55 1.05 -17.67 -11.96
CA GLN A 55 0.11 -18.71 -11.53
C GLN A 55 -1.23 -18.65 -12.27
N TYR A 56 -1.67 -17.45 -12.66
CA TYR A 56 -2.95 -17.20 -13.31
C TYR A 56 -2.75 -16.38 -14.61
N PRO A 57 -2.42 -17.02 -15.75
CA PRO A 57 -2.09 -16.32 -17.00
C PRO A 57 -3.18 -15.40 -17.54
N GLU A 58 -4.45 -15.63 -17.20
CA GLU A 58 -5.59 -14.78 -17.60
C GLU A 58 -5.77 -13.54 -16.70
N PHE A 59 -4.99 -13.43 -15.62
CA PHE A 59 -5.09 -12.31 -14.68
C PHE A 59 -4.87 -10.97 -15.39
N LYS A 60 -5.85 -10.07 -15.29
CA LYS A 60 -5.71 -8.70 -15.80
C LYS A 60 -4.88 -7.89 -14.80
N ILE A 61 -3.72 -7.45 -15.24
CA ILE A 61 -2.82 -6.64 -14.41
C ILE A 61 -3.50 -5.30 -14.08
N PRO A 62 -3.55 -4.90 -12.79
CA PRO A 62 -4.07 -3.60 -12.39
C PRO A 62 -3.11 -2.48 -12.82
N LYS A 63 -3.61 -1.25 -12.90
CA LYS A 63 -2.76 -0.07 -13.07
C LYS A 63 -1.85 0.07 -11.86
N LEU A 64 -0.60 0.47 -12.06
CA LEU A 64 0.36 0.65 -10.98
C LEU A 64 0.79 2.11 -10.97
N CYS A 65 0.73 2.76 -9.81
CA CYS A 65 1.07 4.17 -9.65
C CYS A 65 1.96 4.37 -8.43
N LEU A 66 2.84 5.37 -8.46
CA LEU A 66 3.40 5.91 -7.23
C LEU A 66 2.41 6.90 -6.64
N SER A 67 2.14 6.77 -5.35
CA SER A 67 1.36 7.73 -4.58
C SER A 67 2.21 8.91 -4.12
N THR A 68 1.63 9.83 -3.35
CA THR A 68 2.40 10.89 -2.70
C THR A 68 3.29 10.32 -1.61
N SER A 69 4.58 10.66 -1.66
CA SER A 69 5.57 10.27 -0.64
C SER A 69 5.76 11.32 0.46
N GLU A 70 5.10 12.47 0.35
CA GLU A 70 5.23 13.57 1.31
C GLU A 70 4.44 13.25 2.59
N PRO A 71 5.10 13.19 3.76
CA PRO A 71 4.41 12.97 5.01
C PRO A 71 3.44 14.10 5.33
N ILE A 72 2.26 13.73 5.84
CA ILE A 72 1.28 14.71 6.32
C ILE A 72 1.75 15.30 7.66
N SER A 73 2.40 14.45 8.47
CA SER A 73 2.87 14.78 9.81
C SER A 73 4.36 15.12 9.78
N THR A 74 4.75 16.19 10.47
CA THR A 74 6.17 16.50 10.74
C THR A 74 6.76 15.64 11.87
N THR A 75 5.93 14.80 12.49
CA THR A 75 6.26 14.05 13.72
C THR A 75 7.10 12.80 13.44
N LEU A 76 6.90 12.17 12.28
CA LEU A 76 7.66 11.00 11.82
C LEU A 76 8.21 11.30 10.42
N MET A 77 9.49 11.67 10.36
CA MET A 77 10.22 11.94 9.11
C MET A 77 10.96 10.71 8.56
N LYS A 78 11.01 9.61 9.31
CA LYS A 78 11.76 8.42 8.90
C LYS A 78 10.80 7.33 8.43
N SER A 79 10.82 7.05 7.12
CA SER A 79 10.67 5.67 6.67
C SER A 79 11.70 4.84 7.42
N MET A 80 11.32 3.67 7.94
CA MET A 80 12.27 2.79 8.62
C MET A 80 13.53 2.62 7.76
N ASP A 81 14.68 2.97 8.32
CA ASP A 81 15.97 2.78 7.65
C ASP A 81 16.33 1.29 7.74
N GLU A 82 17.11 0.76 6.80
CA GLU A 82 17.56 -0.65 6.74
C GLU A 82 18.34 -1.10 7.99
N THR A 83 18.65 -0.14 8.87
CA THR A 83 19.35 -0.31 10.15
C THR A 83 18.44 -0.29 11.38
N ASP A 84 17.13 -0.06 11.21
CA ASP A 84 16.18 -0.10 12.32
C ASP A 84 16.01 -1.54 12.83
N VAL A 85 16.24 -1.71 14.13
CA VAL A 85 16.23 -2.99 14.84
C VAL A 85 14.84 -3.65 14.82
N ASP A 86 13.81 -2.89 14.43
CA ASP A 86 12.39 -3.26 14.40
C ASP A 86 11.87 -3.46 12.97
N CYS A 87 12.70 -3.93 12.03
CA CYS A 87 12.28 -4.24 10.67
C CYS A 87 11.36 -5.48 10.64
N PHE A 88 10.10 -5.32 11.06
CA PHE A 88 9.09 -6.39 11.19
C PHE A 88 8.84 -7.14 9.88
N HIS A 89 9.12 -6.47 8.75
CA HIS A 89 8.93 -6.98 7.41
C HIS A 89 10.25 -7.33 6.70
N GLY A 90 11.38 -7.41 7.40
CA GLY A 90 12.69 -7.65 6.76
C GLY A 90 13.23 -6.42 6.04
N LYS A 91 14.48 -6.48 5.59
CA LYS A 91 15.17 -5.32 4.99
C LYS A 91 14.55 -4.86 3.67
N ASP A 92 14.02 -5.80 2.90
CA ASP A 92 13.30 -5.49 1.66
C ASP A 92 11.83 -5.09 1.89
N GLY A 93 11.33 -5.15 3.13
CA GLY A 93 9.92 -4.91 3.47
C GLY A 93 8.98 -6.07 3.10
N LEU A 94 9.50 -7.21 2.62
CA LEU A 94 8.72 -8.40 2.23
C LEU A 94 9.37 -9.71 2.69
N GLY A 95 10.02 -9.69 3.85
CA GLY A 95 10.56 -10.84 4.56
C GLY A 95 11.91 -11.33 4.04
N ASP A 96 12.63 -10.53 3.24
CA ASP A 96 13.91 -10.86 2.62
C ASP A 96 13.86 -12.17 1.81
N VAL A 97 12.68 -12.48 1.28
CA VAL A 97 12.46 -13.69 0.48
C VAL A 97 13.21 -13.52 -0.83
N PRO A 98 14.03 -14.49 -1.26
CA PRO A 98 14.72 -14.39 -2.54
C PRO A 98 13.73 -14.23 -3.69
N ASP A 99 14.17 -13.57 -4.76
CA ASP A 99 13.36 -13.48 -5.97
C ASP A 99 12.95 -14.86 -6.47
N PHE A 100 11.71 -14.96 -6.92
CA PHE A 100 11.21 -16.18 -7.53
C PHE A 100 12.01 -16.46 -8.81
N GLU A 101 12.94 -17.41 -8.74
CA GLU A 101 13.66 -17.90 -9.90
C GLU A 101 12.69 -18.65 -10.80
N THR A 102 12.40 -18.06 -11.96
CA THR A 102 11.77 -18.78 -13.05
C THR A 102 12.55 -18.50 -14.31
N ASP A 103 12.75 -19.55 -15.10
CA ASP A 103 13.33 -19.47 -16.45
C ASP A 103 12.49 -18.61 -17.42
N ASN A 104 11.34 -18.09 -16.96
CA ASN A 104 10.41 -17.22 -17.67
C ASN A 104 9.99 -16.02 -16.80
N LYS A 105 10.94 -15.26 -16.23
CA LYS A 105 10.64 -13.96 -15.64
C LYS A 105 9.88 -13.14 -16.70
N ILE A 106 8.60 -12.85 -16.47
CA ILE A 106 7.91 -11.80 -17.24
C ILE A 106 8.74 -10.55 -16.98
N PRO A 107 9.38 -9.93 -17.99
CA PRO A 107 10.09 -8.70 -17.76
C PRO A 107 9.08 -7.67 -17.28
N ILE A 108 9.32 -7.15 -16.08
CA ILE A 108 8.56 -6.09 -15.39
C ILE A 108 8.39 -4.80 -16.22
N LEU A 109 9.02 -4.72 -17.40
CA LEU A 109 8.91 -3.63 -18.37
C LEU A 109 7.51 -3.42 -18.98
N GLN A 110 6.51 -4.26 -18.68
CA GLN A 110 5.17 -4.14 -19.27
C GLN A 110 4.08 -3.58 -18.34
N ILE A 111 4.37 -3.29 -17.06
CA ILE A 111 3.41 -2.56 -16.21
C ILE A 111 3.72 -1.08 -16.35
N PRO A 112 2.91 -0.28 -17.09
CA PRO A 112 3.17 1.14 -17.19
C PRO A 112 2.95 1.76 -15.81
N LEU A 113 3.97 2.49 -15.34
CA LEU A 113 3.77 3.36 -14.20
C LEU A 113 2.90 4.53 -14.63
N CYS A 114 1.72 4.64 -14.03
CA CYS A 114 0.76 5.68 -14.36
C CYS A 114 0.80 6.83 -13.35
N ASP A 115 0.31 7.99 -13.78
CA ASP A 115 0.01 9.09 -12.87
C ASP A 115 -1.17 8.71 -11.97
N PHE A 116 -0.95 8.70 -10.65
CA PHE A 116 -1.94 8.28 -9.67
C PHE A 116 -3.23 9.10 -9.76
N LEU A 117 -3.12 10.43 -9.76
CA LEU A 117 -4.29 11.30 -9.71
C LEU A 117 -5.16 11.13 -10.96
N THR A 118 -4.53 11.09 -12.12
CA THR A 118 -5.20 10.94 -13.42
C THR A 118 -5.94 9.61 -13.50
N GLU A 119 -5.26 8.49 -13.19
CA GLU A 119 -5.87 7.18 -13.31
C GLU A 119 -6.90 6.89 -12.21
N TYR A 120 -6.70 7.41 -11.01
CA TYR A 120 -7.69 7.32 -9.94
C TYR A 120 -8.98 8.08 -10.33
N LYS A 121 -8.86 9.34 -10.77
CA LYS A 121 -10.00 10.17 -11.25
C LYS A 121 -10.76 9.49 -12.37
N LYS A 122 -10.06 8.91 -13.34
CA LYS A 122 -10.69 8.13 -14.41
C LYS A 122 -11.45 6.93 -13.86
N SER A 123 -10.83 6.17 -12.96
CA SER A 123 -11.39 4.91 -12.46
C SER A 123 -12.62 5.12 -11.57
N ILE A 124 -12.63 6.18 -10.74
CA ILE A 124 -13.80 6.57 -9.92
C ILE A 124 -14.88 7.27 -10.77
N GLY A 125 -14.50 7.96 -11.86
CA GLY A 125 -15.47 8.52 -12.81
C GLY A 125 -16.23 7.44 -13.60
N GLU A 126 -15.57 6.33 -13.90
CA GLU A 126 -16.21 5.14 -14.51
C GLU A 126 -17.12 4.39 -13.54
N ASP A 127 -16.79 4.38 -12.24
CA ASP A 127 -17.54 3.69 -11.20
C ASP A 127 -17.43 4.45 -9.86
N PRO A 128 -18.40 5.34 -9.56
CA PRO A 128 -18.40 6.13 -8.33
C PRO A 128 -18.54 5.30 -7.05
N GLU A 129 -18.95 4.03 -7.14
CA GLU A 129 -19.07 3.10 -6.01
C GLU A 129 -17.76 2.32 -5.77
N MET A 130 -16.74 2.53 -6.60
CA MET A 130 -15.41 1.93 -6.41
C MET A 130 -14.88 2.25 -5.01
N LYS A 131 -14.35 1.23 -4.33
CA LYS A 131 -13.75 1.40 -3.02
C LYS A 131 -12.27 1.69 -3.12
N LEU A 132 -11.80 2.68 -2.38
CA LEU A 132 -10.38 2.88 -2.09
C LEU A 132 -10.07 2.14 -0.80
N ILE A 133 -9.24 1.10 -0.89
CA ILE A 133 -8.77 0.30 0.23
C ILE A 133 -7.36 0.77 0.58
N THR A 134 -7.18 1.32 1.78
CA THR A 134 -5.88 1.82 2.25
C THR A 134 -5.35 0.90 3.34
N ILE A 135 -4.23 0.26 3.06
CA ILE A 135 -3.54 -0.67 3.95
C ILE A 135 -2.12 -0.19 4.30
N GLY A 136 -1.69 0.95 3.77
CA GLY A 136 -0.52 1.69 4.24
C GLY A 136 -0.88 3.10 4.76
N PRO A 137 0.13 3.98 4.94
CA PRO A 137 -0.05 5.37 5.33
C PRO A 137 -1.00 6.17 4.44
N MET A 138 -1.80 7.05 5.04
CA MET A 138 -2.92 7.74 4.39
C MET A 138 -2.55 9.00 3.58
N THR A 139 -1.30 9.13 3.15
CA THR A 139 -0.84 10.29 2.35
C THR A 139 -1.61 10.40 1.03
N SER A 140 -1.90 9.26 0.39
CA SER A 140 -2.75 9.15 -0.80
C SER A 140 -4.15 9.74 -0.57
N VAL A 141 -4.77 9.41 0.57
CA VAL A 141 -6.10 9.89 0.96
C VAL A 141 -6.07 11.40 1.17
N GLN A 142 -5.08 11.89 1.91
CA GLN A 142 -4.92 13.33 2.11
C GLN A 142 -4.74 14.06 0.79
N TYR A 143 -3.94 13.52 -0.12
CA TYR A 143 -3.74 14.10 -1.44
C TYR A 143 -5.05 14.17 -2.22
N LEU A 144 -5.82 13.08 -2.28
CA LEU A 144 -7.12 13.07 -2.95
C LEU A 144 -8.13 14.04 -2.30
N LEU A 145 -8.14 14.16 -0.97
CA LEU A 145 -8.95 15.15 -0.25
C LEU A 145 -8.55 16.58 -0.61
N SER A 146 -7.25 16.88 -0.71
CA SER A 146 -6.75 18.21 -1.14
C SER A 146 -7.22 18.59 -2.55
N GLN A 147 -7.50 17.59 -3.39
CA GLN A 147 -8.02 17.74 -4.74
C GLN A 147 -9.56 17.75 -4.80
N ASN A 148 -10.26 17.76 -3.65
CA ASN A 148 -11.72 17.68 -3.52
C ASN A 148 -12.32 16.42 -4.17
N ILE A 149 -11.61 15.30 -4.16
CA ILE A 149 -12.09 14.04 -4.72
C ILE A 149 -12.85 13.27 -3.65
N LYS A 150 -14.10 12.89 -3.97
CA LYS A 150 -14.90 11.99 -3.13
C LYS A 150 -14.42 10.55 -3.30
N MET A 151 -14.41 9.81 -2.21
CA MET A 151 -13.89 8.43 -2.15
C MET A 151 -14.76 7.59 -1.24
N ASN A 152 -14.99 6.33 -1.61
CA ASN A 152 -15.55 5.33 -0.70
C ASN A 152 -14.39 4.61 0.00
N LEU A 153 -13.96 5.18 1.12
CA LEU A 153 -12.78 4.74 1.84
C LEU A 153 -13.06 3.49 2.69
N VAL A 154 -12.18 2.50 2.58
CA VAL A 154 -12.04 1.38 3.52
C VAL A 154 -10.59 1.41 4.00
N SER A 155 -10.38 1.51 5.32
CA SER A 155 -9.05 1.68 5.88
C SER A 155 -8.73 0.58 6.89
N MET A 156 -7.49 0.09 6.82
CA MET A 156 -6.84 -0.70 7.86
C MET A 156 -6.03 0.24 8.75
N SER A 157 -6.71 1.02 9.57
CA SER A 157 -6.06 1.90 10.55
C SER A 157 -6.85 1.93 11.84
N CYS A 158 -6.21 1.54 12.93
CA CYS A 158 -6.85 1.47 14.24
C CYS A 158 -5.84 1.75 15.36
N ALA A 159 -5.73 3.03 15.71
CA ALA A 159 -5.60 3.46 17.11
C ALA A 159 -6.22 4.85 17.23
N PHE A 160 -7.40 4.93 17.87
CA PHE A 160 -8.00 6.21 18.23
C PHE A 160 -8.11 6.26 19.75
N PRO A 161 -7.03 6.62 20.46
CA PRO A 161 -7.01 6.63 21.93
C PRO A 161 -8.15 7.47 22.52
N ASP A 162 -8.49 8.59 21.88
CA ASP A 162 -9.58 9.47 22.30
C ASP A 162 -10.96 8.83 22.16
N LEU A 163 -11.14 7.93 21.18
CA LEU A 163 -12.41 7.22 20.95
C LEU A 163 -12.48 5.89 21.73
N PHE A 164 -11.33 5.24 21.98
CA PHE A 164 -11.24 3.90 22.58
C PHE A 164 -10.09 3.76 23.61
N PRO A 165 -10.09 4.55 24.69
CA PRO A 165 -8.93 4.76 25.57
C PRO A 165 -8.44 3.53 26.35
N THR A 166 -9.24 2.47 26.44
CA THR A 166 -8.88 1.23 27.17
C THR A 166 -8.74 0.01 26.25
N LYS A 167 -8.99 0.18 24.95
CA LYS A 167 -9.09 -0.92 23.97
C LYS A 167 -8.24 -0.71 22.71
N CYS A 168 -7.69 0.48 22.50
CA CYS A 168 -6.67 0.76 21.50
C CYS A 168 -5.34 0.96 22.20
N ARG A 169 -4.33 0.19 21.83
CA ARG A 169 -2.93 0.48 22.13
C ARG A 169 -2.22 0.66 20.79
N GLY A 170 -1.36 1.66 20.70
CA GLY A 170 -0.51 1.84 19.53
C GLY A 170 0.51 0.71 19.40
N ASN A 171 1.10 0.58 18.21
CA ASN A 171 2.21 -0.32 17.93
C ASN A 171 3.53 0.43 17.67
N MET A 172 3.52 1.76 17.78
CA MET A 172 4.67 2.64 17.52
C MET A 172 5.51 2.99 18.76
N GLN A 173 5.46 2.16 19.82
CA GLN A 173 6.18 2.44 21.08
C GLN A 173 7.69 2.59 20.88
N THR A 174 8.31 1.77 20.04
CA THR A 174 9.75 1.80 19.79
C THR A 174 10.21 3.07 19.07
N PHE A 175 9.28 3.74 18.37
CA PHE A 175 9.51 5.03 17.70
C PHE A 175 9.18 6.25 18.58
N GLY A 176 8.85 6.03 19.85
CA GLY A 176 8.50 7.10 20.79
C GLY A 176 7.03 7.55 20.74
N PHE A 177 6.16 6.82 20.02
CA PHE A 177 4.74 7.13 19.87
C PHE A 177 3.86 5.95 20.33
N PRO A 178 3.85 5.60 21.63
CA PRO A 178 3.20 4.38 22.14
C PRO A 178 1.68 4.30 21.90
N GLU A 179 1.03 5.43 21.68
CA GLU A 179 -0.41 5.50 21.43
C GLU A 179 -0.76 5.55 19.93
N ALA A 180 0.25 5.62 19.05
CA ALA A 180 0.05 5.68 17.60
C ALA A 180 0.08 4.28 16.96
N GLU A 181 -0.80 4.09 15.99
CA GLU A 181 -0.71 2.99 15.03
C GLU A 181 0.21 3.42 13.87
N HIS A 182 1.00 2.50 13.34
CA HIS A 182 2.04 2.76 12.33
C HIS A 182 1.54 3.56 11.13
N ASN A 183 0.47 3.13 10.46
CA ASN A 183 -0.07 3.81 9.28
C ASN A 183 -0.64 5.21 9.57
N ILE A 184 -1.06 5.47 10.80
CA ILE A 184 -1.50 6.80 11.25
C ILE A 184 -0.32 7.68 11.70
N GLY A 185 0.71 7.07 12.26
CA GLY A 185 1.93 7.78 12.68
C GLY A 185 2.73 8.28 11.48
N CYS A 186 2.87 7.42 10.48
CA CYS A 186 3.51 7.72 9.18
C CYS A 186 2.71 8.72 8.35
#